data_AF-A0AAD9ZBX9-F1
#
_entry.id   AF-A0AAD9ZBX9-F1
#
_cell.length_a   1.000
_cell.length_b   1.000
_cell.length_c   1.000
_cell.angle_alpha   90.00
_cell.angle_beta   90.00
_cell.angle_gamma   90.00
#
_symmetry.space_group_name_H-M   'P 1'
#
loop_
_entity.id
_entity.type
_entity.pdbx_description
1 polymer ?
#
loop_
_entity_poly.entity_id
_entity_poly.type
_entity_poly.pdbx_seq_one_letter_code
_entity_poly.pdbx_strand_id
1 'polypeptide(L)'
;MCDLVQPSCSQCRRANQTCAGYRDQLDLVFRDQSDVVAYKVQQASSGVGKYPKRAAPTHKVLARSGPLERVQIAVAPAKPIHVPYVDQAAGFFFKTYDSEAAESVKSVYKYIPYLFDTFQDSALSSVITALGLAGLSRYGNAPDMMSLATSNYHTALRQIRADLQDPVAVKTDQTLLSVYLLGLYEV
;
A
#
# COMPACT_ATOMS: atom_id res chain seq x y z
N MET A 1 -14.57 20.41 24.77
CA MET A 1 -13.59 19.30 24.84
C MET A 1 -14.16 18.20 25.72
N CYS A 2 -14.11 16.94 25.27
CA CYS A 2 -14.69 15.77 25.98
C CYS A 2 -13.69 15.22 27.00
N ASP A 3 -14.12 14.97 28.24
CA ASP A 3 -13.31 14.55 29.39
C ASP A 3 -13.30 13.03 29.65
N LEU A 4 -13.95 12.24 28.78
CA LEU A 4 -13.88 10.77 28.76
C LEU A 4 -14.33 10.03 30.03
N VAL A 5 -14.98 10.71 30.98
CA VAL A 5 -15.54 10.10 32.20
C VAL A 5 -16.67 9.13 31.85
N GLN A 6 -16.65 7.91 32.41
CA GLN A 6 -17.71 6.91 32.28
C GLN A 6 -18.75 7.07 33.41
N PRO A 7 -20.07 6.88 33.16
CA PRO A 7 -20.69 6.43 31.90
C PRO A 7 -21.02 7.56 30.88
N SER A 8 -20.81 8.84 31.24
CA SER A 8 -21.08 10.00 30.37
C SER A 8 -20.10 11.14 30.64
N CYS A 9 -19.64 11.81 29.58
CA CYS A 9 -18.75 12.96 29.71
C CYS A 9 -19.46 14.14 30.42
N SER A 10 -18.67 15.01 31.05
CA SER A 10 -19.18 16.18 31.79
C SER A 10 -19.90 17.18 30.88
N GLN A 11 -19.54 17.26 29.60
CA GLN A 11 -20.20 18.14 28.65
C GLN A 11 -21.62 17.66 28.30
N CYS A 12 -21.79 16.36 28.00
CA CYS A 12 -23.11 15.76 27.76
C CYS A 12 -24.01 15.89 28.99
N ARG A 13 -23.44 15.70 30.19
CA ARG A 13 -24.17 15.86 31.46
C ARG A 13 -24.64 17.30 31.67
N ARG A 14 -23.79 18.30 31.41
CA ARG A 14 -24.15 19.73 31.52
C ARG A 14 -25.19 20.14 30.48
N ALA A 15 -25.10 19.60 29.26
CA ALA A 15 -26.03 19.85 28.18
C ALA A 15 -27.36 19.08 28.32
N ASN A 16 -27.51 18.26 29.36
CA ASN A 16 -28.64 17.35 29.56
C ASN A 16 -28.96 16.48 28.32
N GLN A 17 -27.90 16.02 27.64
CA GLN A 17 -27.99 15.15 26.48
C GLN A 17 -27.46 13.75 26.81
N THR A 18 -28.09 12.72 26.25
CA THR A 18 -27.62 11.33 26.38
C THR A 18 -26.28 11.16 25.69
N CYS A 19 -25.26 10.73 26.43
CA CYS A 19 -23.96 10.41 25.85
C CYS A 19 -24.06 9.10 25.06
N ALA A 20 -23.65 9.11 23.78
CA ALA A 20 -23.65 7.92 22.93
C ALA A 20 -22.60 6.85 23.34
N GLY A 21 -21.85 7.11 24.42
CA GLY A 21 -20.74 6.28 24.88
C GLY A 21 -19.45 6.55 24.13
N TYR A 22 -18.36 5.94 24.61
CA TYR A 22 -17.07 5.96 23.95
C TYR A 22 -16.91 4.66 23.15
N ARG A 23 -16.38 4.75 21.93
CA ARG A 23 -16.09 3.57 21.10
C ARG A 23 -15.14 2.62 21.84
N ASP A 24 -15.44 1.33 21.78
CA ASP A 24 -14.57 0.27 22.29
C ASP A 24 -13.37 0.11 21.35
N GLN A 25 -12.18 -0.17 21.88
CA GLN A 25 -10.99 -0.45 21.07
C GLN A 25 -11.17 -1.68 20.19
N LEU A 26 -12.07 -2.60 20.55
CA LEU A 26 -12.36 -3.80 19.75
C LEU A 26 -13.14 -3.49 18.46
N ASP A 27 -13.85 -2.36 18.39
CA ASP A 27 -14.53 -1.89 17.17
C ASP A 27 -13.56 -1.23 16.16
N LEU A 28 -12.29 -1.03 16.53
CA LEU A 28 -11.23 -0.53 15.65
C LEU A 28 -10.51 -1.67 14.90
N VAL A 29 -10.87 -2.93 15.18
CA VAL A 29 -10.33 -4.08 14.45
C VAL A 29 -11.04 -4.19 13.11
N PHE A 30 -10.47 -3.53 12.09
CA PHE A 30 -10.89 -3.74 10.71
C PHE A 30 -10.52 -5.16 10.30
N ARG A 31 -11.53 -6.05 10.29
CA ARG A 31 -11.36 -7.38 9.71
C ARG A 31 -11.41 -7.24 8.20
N ASP A 32 -10.32 -7.59 7.54
CA ASP A 32 -10.33 -7.74 6.09
C ASP A 32 -11.32 -8.85 5.72
N GLN A 33 -12.32 -8.49 4.91
CA GLN A 33 -13.36 -9.38 4.40
C GLN A 33 -13.29 -9.46 2.87
N SER A 34 -12.22 -8.95 2.25
CA SER A 34 -12.07 -8.87 0.81
C SER A 34 -12.27 -10.23 0.14
N ASP A 35 -11.70 -11.29 0.71
CA ASP A 35 -11.81 -12.65 0.17
C ASP A 35 -13.23 -13.23 0.33
N VAL A 36 -13.88 -12.97 1.46
CA VAL A 36 -15.25 -13.46 1.74
C VAL A 36 -16.26 -12.80 0.81
N VAL A 37 -16.08 -11.51 0.54
CA VAL A 37 -16.92 -10.75 -0.38
C VAL A 37 -16.63 -11.14 -1.83
N ALA A 38 -15.36 -11.28 -2.23
CA ALA A 38 -14.98 -11.73 -3.56
C ALA A 38 -15.57 -13.10 -3.89
N TYR A 39 -15.48 -14.05 -2.95
CA TYR A 39 -16.08 -15.38 -3.09
C TYR A 39 -17.61 -15.32 -3.22
N LYS A 40 -18.29 -14.53 -2.38
CA LYS A 40 -19.76 -14.38 -2.45
C LYS A 40 -20.23 -13.75 -3.76
N VAL A 41 -19.49 -12.77 -4.30
CA VAL A 41 -19.83 -12.12 -5.57
C VAL A 41 -19.66 -13.09 -6.74
N GLN A 42 -18.59 -13.89 -6.76
CA GLN A 42 -18.37 -14.93 -7.77
C GLN A 42 -19.45 -16.03 -7.74
N GLN A 43 -19.97 -16.35 -6.55
CA GLN A 43 -21.09 -17.28 -6.39
C GLN A 43 -22.44 -16.68 -6.78
N ALA A 44 -22.66 -15.39 -6.54
CA ALA A 44 -23.90 -14.70 -6.94
C ALA A 44 -23.99 -14.50 -8.46
N SER A 45 -22.85 -14.36 -9.16
CA SER A 45 -22.80 -14.28 -10.63
C SER A 45 -22.97 -15.64 -11.33
N SER A 46 -22.73 -16.73 -10.60
CA SER A 46 -22.88 -18.10 -11.11
C SER A 46 -24.21 -18.66 -10.60
N GLY A 47 -25.31 -18.33 -11.27
CA GLY A 47 -26.70 -18.54 -10.80
C GLY A 47 -27.15 -20.00 -10.56
N VAL A 48 -26.52 -20.71 -9.62
CA VAL A 48 -26.91 -22.06 -9.18
C VAL A 48 -26.64 -22.20 -7.68
N GLY A 49 -27.69 -22.04 -6.87
CA GLY A 49 -27.59 -22.27 -5.42
C GLY A 49 -28.92 -22.13 -4.69
N LYS A 50 -29.72 -23.21 -4.68
CA LYS A 50 -30.89 -23.34 -3.80
C LYS A 50 -30.39 -23.57 -2.36
N TYR A 51 -30.43 -22.55 -1.50
CA TYR A 51 -30.28 -22.74 -0.04
C TYR A 51 -31.52 -22.27 0.72
N PRO A 52 -31.93 -23.00 1.77
CA PRO A 52 -33.15 -22.73 2.53
C PRO A 52 -32.97 -21.50 3.41
N LYS A 53 -34.02 -20.68 3.50
CA LYS A 53 -34.09 -19.51 4.40
C LYS A 53 -34.04 -20.00 5.85
N ARG A 54 -32.92 -19.81 6.54
CA ARG A 54 -32.88 -19.96 8.01
C ARG A 54 -33.49 -18.69 8.63
N ALA A 55 -34.52 -18.88 9.46
CA ALA A 55 -35.21 -17.79 10.14
C ALA A 55 -34.23 -17.00 11.03
N ALA A 56 -34.14 -15.69 10.79
CA ALA A 56 -33.40 -14.77 11.65
C ALA A 56 -34.20 -14.51 12.95
N PRO A 57 -33.53 -14.26 14.10
CA PRO A 57 -34.21 -13.96 15.35
C PRO A 57 -34.91 -12.60 15.26
N THR A 58 -36.17 -12.57 15.67
CA THR A 58 -37.02 -11.38 15.71
C THR A 58 -36.57 -10.42 16.82
N HIS A 59 -35.63 -9.51 16.52
CA HIS A 59 -35.54 -8.26 17.25
C HIS A 59 -36.51 -7.26 16.63
N LYS A 60 -37.54 -6.85 17.41
CA LYS A 60 -38.51 -5.83 17.01
C LYS A 60 -37.82 -4.47 16.97
N VAL A 61 -37.23 -4.13 15.82
CA VAL A 61 -36.91 -2.74 15.49
C VAL A 61 -38.23 -2.07 15.11
N LEU A 62 -38.63 -1.03 15.86
CA LEU A 62 -39.75 -0.18 15.44
C LEU A 62 -39.37 0.54 14.15
N ALA A 63 -39.73 -0.07 13.02
CA ALA A 63 -39.56 0.52 11.70
C ALA A 63 -40.60 1.63 11.51
N ARG A 64 -40.20 2.87 11.77
CA ARG A 64 -40.93 4.05 11.29
C ARG A 64 -40.85 4.02 9.76
N SER A 65 -41.92 3.57 9.12
CA SER A 65 -42.02 3.41 7.67
C SER A 65 -42.23 4.79 7.03
N GLY A 66 -41.19 5.63 7.05
CA GLY A 66 -41.08 6.72 6.09
C GLY A 66 -40.66 6.16 4.73
N PRO A 67 -41.05 6.76 3.59
CA PRO A 67 -40.50 6.36 2.30
C PRO A 67 -38.98 6.48 2.39
N LEU A 68 -38.27 5.35 2.28
CA LEU A 68 -36.83 5.35 2.08
C LEU A 68 -36.59 5.88 0.69
N GLU A 69 -36.52 7.21 0.56
CA GLU A 69 -35.96 7.84 -0.61
C GLU A 69 -34.53 7.29 -0.73
N ARG A 70 -34.28 6.52 -1.80
CA ARG A 70 -32.96 6.05 -2.15
C ARG A 70 -32.08 7.27 -2.31
N VAL A 71 -31.29 7.60 -1.29
CA VAL A 71 -30.16 8.50 -1.43
C VAL A 71 -29.19 7.78 -2.36
N GLN A 72 -29.31 8.06 -3.65
CA GLN A 72 -28.27 7.72 -4.62
C GLN A 72 -27.08 8.58 -4.26
N ILE A 73 -26.18 8.06 -3.42
CA ILE A 73 -24.86 8.62 -3.29
C ILE A 73 -24.23 8.42 -4.66
N ALA A 74 -24.24 9.46 -5.48
CA ALA A 74 -23.47 9.50 -6.70
C ALA A 74 -22.00 9.42 -6.27
N VAL A 75 -21.46 8.20 -6.19
CA VAL A 75 -20.02 7.98 -6.08
C VAL A 75 -19.47 8.44 -7.41
N ALA A 76 -19.04 9.70 -7.47
CA ALA A 76 -18.27 10.19 -8.61
C ALA A 76 -17.14 9.18 -8.86
N PRO A 77 -16.86 8.79 -10.11
CA PRO A 77 -15.73 7.91 -10.38
C PRO A 77 -14.49 8.57 -9.79
N ALA A 78 -13.89 7.91 -8.79
CA ALA A 78 -12.68 8.41 -8.16
C ALA A 78 -11.67 8.65 -9.28
N LYS A 79 -11.15 9.89 -9.39
CA LYS A 79 -10.01 10.14 -10.27
C LYS A 79 -8.94 9.11 -9.90
N PRO A 80 -8.40 8.35 -10.86
CA PRO A 80 -7.35 7.40 -10.56
C PRO A 80 -6.22 8.16 -9.89
N ILE A 81 -5.82 7.70 -8.69
CA ILE A 81 -4.69 8.27 -7.96
C ILE A 81 -3.47 8.04 -8.84
N HIS A 82 -2.89 9.11 -9.38
CA HIS A 82 -1.66 9.02 -10.15
C HIS A 82 -0.51 8.79 -9.16
N VAL A 83 -0.17 7.52 -8.94
CA VAL A 83 1.01 7.16 -8.17
C VAL A 83 2.25 7.53 -8.99
N PRO A 84 3.22 8.28 -8.43
CA PRO A 84 4.49 8.55 -9.10
C PRO A 84 5.13 7.26 -9.63
N TYR A 85 5.76 7.31 -10.81
CA TYR A 85 6.38 6.12 -11.39
C TYR A 85 7.50 5.55 -10.49
N VAL A 86 8.13 6.41 -9.69
CA VAL A 86 9.17 6.04 -8.72
C VAL A 86 8.61 5.08 -7.68
N ASP A 87 7.45 5.40 -7.10
CA ASP A 87 6.79 4.57 -6.09
C ASP A 87 6.29 3.24 -6.69
N GLN A 88 5.78 3.29 -7.93
CA GLN A 88 5.38 2.08 -8.65
C GLN A 88 6.57 1.15 -8.89
N ALA A 89 7.71 1.72 -9.31
CA ALA A 89 8.94 0.99 -9.56
C ALA A 89 9.52 0.40 -8.27
N ALA A 90 9.60 1.20 -7.21
CA ALA A 90 10.05 0.75 -5.90
C ALA A 90 9.17 -0.37 -5.37
N GLY A 91 7.84 -0.24 -5.47
CA GLY A 91 6.89 -1.29 -5.09
C GLY A 91 7.09 -2.59 -5.87
N PHE A 92 7.32 -2.51 -7.19
CA PHE A 92 7.65 -3.68 -8.00
C PHE A 92 8.98 -4.30 -7.60
N PHE A 93 10.01 -3.48 -7.39
CA PHE A 93 11.33 -3.92 -6.97
C PHE A 93 11.26 -4.67 -5.64
N PHE A 94 10.67 -4.08 -4.60
CA PHE A 94 10.55 -4.72 -3.30
C PHE A 94 9.73 -6.02 -3.41
N LYS A 95 8.60 -6.02 -4.12
CA LYS A 95 7.85 -7.26 -4.34
C LYS A 95 8.67 -8.37 -5.00
N THR A 96 9.55 -8.03 -5.93
CA THR A 96 10.30 -8.99 -6.75
C THR A 96 11.56 -9.49 -6.04
N TYR A 97 12.26 -8.61 -5.34
CA TYR A 97 13.55 -8.88 -4.72
C TYR A 97 13.48 -9.16 -3.21
N ASP A 98 12.34 -8.94 -2.54
CA ASP A 98 12.05 -9.35 -1.14
C ASP A 98 11.68 -10.86 -1.03
N SER A 99 11.97 -11.66 -2.06
CA SER A 99 11.63 -13.08 -2.11
C SER A 99 12.55 -13.91 -1.20
N GLU A 100 11.94 -14.81 -0.42
CA GLU A 100 12.51 -15.73 0.60
C GLU A 100 13.64 -16.67 0.12
N ALA A 101 14.17 -16.51 -1.09
CA ALA A 101 14.86 -17.53 -1.88
C ALA A 101 16.34 -17.83 -1.55
N ALA A 102 16.99 -17.12 -0.63
CA ALA A 102 18.33 -17.52 -0.18
C ALA A 102 18.71 -16.94 1.19
N GLU A 103 18.88 -17.80 2.19
CA GLU A 103 19.23 -17.45 3.58
C GLU A 103 20.49 -16.58 3.73
N SER A 104 21.42 -16.61 2.77
CA SER A 104 22.65 -15.81 2.80
C SER A 104 22.49 -14.37 2.27
N VAL A 105 21.49 -14.11 1.43
CA VAL A 105 21.27 -12.79 0.78
C VAL A 105 20.20 -11.97 1.49
N LYS A 106 19.40 -12.60 2.37
CA LYS A 106 18.37 -11.95 3.22
C LYS A 106 18.89 -10.76 4.04
N SER A 107 20.19 -10.72 4.35
CA SER A 107 20.78 -9.63 5.15
C SER A 107 20.80 -8.29 4.41
N VAL A 108 21.28 -8.25 3.16
CA VAL A 108 21.51 -6.99 2.45
C VAL A 108 20.20 -6.34 1.99
N TYR A 109 19.25 -7.16 1.51
CA TYR A 109 17.96 -6.67 1.03
C TYR A 109 17.05 -6.10 2.13
N LYS A 110 17.21 -6.57 3.37
CA LYS A 110 16.45 -6.10 4.54
C LYS A 110 16.58 -4.60 4.81
N TYR A 111 17.76 -4.03 4.51
CA TYR A 111 18.03 -2.61 4.79
C TYR A 111 17.66 -1.70 3.61
N ILE A 112 17.37 -2.25 2.43
CA ILE A 112 17.11 -1.45 1.23
C ILE A 112 15.90 -0.53 1.38
N PRO A 113 14.76 -0.95 1.95
CA PRO A 113 13.63 -0.03 2.15
C PRO A 113 14.01 1.19 3.01
N TYR A 114 14.75 0.97 4.09
CA TYR A 114 15.24 2.05 4.96
C TYR A 114 16.21 2.98 4.22
N LEU A 115 17.16 2.41 3.47
CA LEU A 115 18.13 3.19 2.69
C LEU A 115 17.45 3.97 1.55
N PHE A 116 16.45 3.38 0.89
CA PHE A 116 15.69 4.04 -0.17
C PHE A 116 14.93 5.27 0.36
N ASP A 117 14.28 5.16 1.51
CA ASP A 117 13.57 6.28 2.13
C ASP A 117 14.53 7.36 2.67
N THR A 118 15.70 6.94 3.19
CA THR A 118 16.69 7.86 3.78
C THR A 118 17.44 8.66 2.71
N PHE A 119 17.77 8.02 1.58
CA PHE A 119 18.61 8.61 0.53
C PHE A 119 17.78 8.89 -0.73
N GLN A 120 16.90 9.89 -0.65
CA GLN A 120 16.20 10.41 -1.82
C GLN A 120 17.19 11.04 -2.82
N ASP A 121 16.86 10.97 -4.11
CA ASP A 121 17.67 11.48 -5.22
C ASP A 121 19.11 10.93 -5.29
N SER A 122 19.36 9.77 -4.69
CA SER A 122 20.66 9.11 -4.64
C SER A 122 20.86 8.08 -5.76
N ALA A 123 22.11 7.66 -5.96
CA ALA A 123 22.45 6.53 -6.84
C ALA A 123 21.56 5.30 -6.56
N LEU A 124 21.36 4.98 -5.29
CA LEU A 124 20.57 3.84 -4.84
C LEU A 124 19.11 3.96 -5.27
N SER A 125 18.50 5.14 -5.05
CA SER A 125 17.12 5.39 -5.44
C SER A 125 16.93 5.31 -6.97
N SER A 126 17.89 5.84 -7.73
CA SER A 126 17.91 5.80 -9.20
C SER A 126 18.01 4.37 -9.73
N VAL A 127 18.89 3.53 -9.18
CA VAL A 127 19.01 2.12 -9.60
C VAL A 127 17.76 1.31 -9.26
N ILE A 128 17.22 1.46 -8.05
CA ILE A 128 16.00 0.76 -7.64
C ILE A 128 14.83 1.13 -8.55
N THR A 129 14.69 2.42 -8.84
CA THR A 129 13.69 2.91 -9.80
C THR A 129 13.91 2.33 -11.19
N ALA A 130 15.16 2.28 -11.67
CA ALA A 130 15.49 1.69 -12.97
C ALA A 130 15.14 0.19 -13.04
N LEU A 131 15.53 -0.61 -12.05
CA LEU A 131 15.21 -2.03 -11.96
C LEU A 131 13.70 -2.28 -11.88
N GLY A 132 13.00 -1.51 -11.04
CA GLY A 132 11.55 -1.58 -10.91
C GLY A 132 10.82 -1.29 -12.21
N LEU A 133 11.20 -0.21 -12.91
CA LEU A 133 10.63 0.15 -14.21
C LEU A 133 10.97 -0.85 -15.31
N ALA A 134 12.19 -1.36 -15.35
CA ALA A 134 12.57 -2.42 -16.30
C ALA A 134 11.77 -3.70 -16.06
N GLY A 135 11.56 -4.06 -14.79
CA GLY A 135 10.70 -5.17 -14.40
C GLY A 135 9.23 -4.94 -14.79
N LEU A 136 8.68 -3.76 -14.53
CA LEU A 136 7.32 -3.39 -14.98
C LEU A 136 7.19 -3.39 -16.51
N SER A 137 8.22 -2.98 -17.23
CA SER A 137 8.23 -3.04 -18.70
C SER A 137 8.22 -4.47 -19.21
N ARG A 138 9.08 -5.34 -18.64
CA ARG A 138 9.23 -6.74 -19.07
C ARG A 138 8.07 -7.62 -18.62
N TYR A 139 7.58 -7.45 -17.39
CA TYR A 139 6.59 -8.33 -16.76
C TYR A 139 5.22 -7.69 -16.53
N GLY A 140 5.15 -6.36 -16.42
CA GLY A 140 3.93 -5.59 -16.15
C GLY A 140 3.17 -5.14 -17.40
N ASN A 141 3.58 -5.57 -18.60
CA ASN A 141 2.96 -5.22 -19.88
C ASN A 141 2.91 -3.69 -20.15
N ALA A 142 3.92 -2.96 -19.68
CA ALA A 142 4.03 -1.51 -19.83
C ALA A 142 5.34 -1.13 -20.55
N PRO A 143 5.44 -1.37 -21.88
CA PRO A 143 6.69 -1.22 -22.63
C PRO A 143 7.27 0.20 -22.56
N ASP A 144 6.42 1.22 -22.46
CA ASP A 144 6.80 2.64 -22.39
C ASP A 144 7.72 2.95 -21.19
N MET A 145 7.63 2.15 -20.13
CA MET A 145 8.42 2.31 -18.90
C MET A 145 9.91 1.98 -19.10
N MET A 146 10.28 1.28 -20.17
CA MET A 146 11.69 0.96 -20.44
C MET A 146 12.52 2.23 -20.69
N SER A 147 11.96 3.21 -21.40
CA SER A 147 12.65 4.47 -21.67
C SER A 147 13.00 5.23 -20.38
N LEU A 148 12.06 5.24 -19.43
CA LEU A 148 12.25 5.81 -18.09
C LEU A 148 13.24 4.97 -17.27
N ALA A 149 13.20 3.65 -17.39
CA ALA A 149 14.17 2.76 -16.75
C ALA A 149 15.60 3.08 -17.20
N THR A 150 15.82 3.22 -18.50
CA THR A 150 17.13 3.55 -19.08
C THR A 150 17.61 4.93 -18.65
N SER A 151 16.72 5.91 -18.60
CA SER A 151 17.06 7.26 -18.10
C SER A 151 17.55 7.20 -16.64
N ASN A 152 16.82 6.51 -15.76
CA ASN A 152 17.20 6.37 -14.34
C ASN A 152 18.49 5.55 -14.17
N TYR A 153 18.71 4.52 -14.99
CA TYR A 153 19.96 3.76 -15.02
C TYR A 153 21.15 4.66 -15.37
N HIS A 154 21.02 5.55 -16.36
CA HIS A 154 22.08 6.51 -16.68
C HIS A 154 22.32 7.54 -15.58
N THR A 155 21.25 8.00 -14.92
CA THR A 155 21.36 8.88 -13.75
C THR A 155 22.14 8.17 -12.63
N ALA A 156 21.78 6.93 -12.32
CA ALA A 156 22.49 6.11 -11.35
C ALA A 156 23.97 5.93 -11.69
N LEU A 157 24.31 5.61 -12.94
CA LEU A 157 25.70 5.48 -13.39
C LEU A 157 26.52 6.75 -13.12
N ARG A 158 25.95 7.92 -13.41
CA ARG A 158 26.62 9.21 -13.16
C ARG A 158 26.81 9.48 -11.68
N GLN A 159 25.80 9.17 -10.87
CA GLN A 159 25.85 9.34 -9.41
C GLN A 159 26.86 8.39 -8.78
N ILE A 160 26.84 7.11 -9.14
CA ILE A 160 27.83 6.12 -8.70
C ILE A 160 29.24 6.59 -9.06
N ARG A 161 29.46 7.08 -10.28
CA ARG A 161 30.78 7.61 -10.67
C ARG A 161 31.22 8.76 -9.77
N ALA A 162 30.31 9.66 -9.38
CA ALA A 162 30.61 10.74 -8.45
C ALA A 162 30.93 10.19 -7.05
N ASP A 163 30.12 9.25 -6.55
CA ASP A 163 30.30 8.62 -5.24
C ASP A 163 31.65 7.88 -5.15
N LEU A 164 32.09 7.24 -6.24
CA LEU A 164 33.39 6.55 -6.33
C LEU A 164 34.59 7.50 -6.36
N GLN A 165 34.39 8.77 -6.74
CA GLN A 165 35.44 9.79 -6.73
C GLN A 165 35.60 10.46 -5.36
N ASP A 166 34.57 10.40 -4.50
CA ASP A 166 34.60 10.92 -3.15
C ASP A 166 35.19 9.88 -2.17
N PRO A 167 36.29 10.19 -1.45
CA PRO A 167 36.93 9.26 -0.51
C PRO A 167 36.06 8.84 0.68
N VAL A 168 34.98 9.57 0.97
CA VAL A 168 34.00 9.23 2.01
C VAL A 168 32.85 8.42 1.42
N ALA A 169 32.19 8.92 0.37
CA ALA A 169 31.02 8.26 -0.23
C ALA A 169 31.34 6.86 -0.79
N VAL A 170 32.55 6.64 -1.32
CA VAL A 170 33.01 5.35 -1.84
C VAL A 170 32.97 4.21 -0.81
N LYS A 171 33.03 4.54 0.49
CA LYS A 171 33.05 3.55 1.59
C LYS A 171 31.67 3.31 2.19
N THR A 172 30.63 3.97 1.69
CA THR A 172 29.27 3.85 2.24
C THR A 172 28.57 2.61 1.69
N ASP A 173 27.73 2.00 2.53
CA ASP A 173 26.90 0.86 2.13
C ASP A 173 25.94 1.24 0.99
N GLN A 174 25.50 2.50 0.93
CA GLN A 174 24.69 3.03 -0.15
C GLN A 174 25.40 2.88 -1.51
N THR A 175 26.67 3.29 -1.61
CA THR A 175 27.46 3.18 -2.86
C THR A 175 27.70 1.71 -3.21
N LEU A 176 28.08 0.89 -2.23
CA LEU A 176 28.29 -0.54 -2.43
C LEU A 176 27.04 -1.23 -2.98
N LEU A 177 25.89 -0.95 -2.38
CA LEU A 177 24.61 -1.51 -2.77
C LEU A 177 24.15 -0.97 -4.14
N SER A 178 24.38 0.30 -4.42
CA SER A 178 24.08 0.91 -5.73
C SER A 178 24.85 0.22 -6.85
N VAL A 179 26.15 -0.04 -6.66
CA VAL A 179 26.99 -0.77 -7.63
C VAL A 179 26.51 -2.20 -7.81
N TYR A 180 26.19 -2.91 -6.72
CA TYR A 180 25.67 -4.27 -6.78
C TYR A 180 24.34 -4.36 -7.56
N LEU A 181 23.38 -3.49 -7.23
CA LEU A 181 22.08 -3.45 -7.91
C LEU A 181 22.21 -3.00 -9.37
N LEU A 182 23.16 -2.13 -9.70
CA LEU A 182 23.42 -1.71 -11.08
C LEU A 182 23.81 -2.92 -11.95
N GLY A 183 24.62 -3.84 -11.41
CA GLY A 183 24.96 -5.10 -12.08
C GLY A 183 23.74 -5.99 -12.37
N LEU A 184 22.68 -5.91 -11.57
CA LEU A 184 21.44 -6.67 -11.83
C LEU A 184 20.64 -6.13 -13.02
N TYR A 185 20.85 -4.86 -13.40
CA TYR A 185 20.14 -4.24 -14.52
C TYR A 185 20.67 -4.71 -15.88
N GLU A 186 21.96 -5.09 -15.93
CA GLU A 186 22.67 -5.46 -17.16
C GLU A 186 22.46 -6.92 -17.59
N VAL A 187 21.80 -7.72 -16.75
CA VAL A 187 21.46 -9.14 -16.99
C VAL A 187 20.07 -9.28 -17.64
#